data_AF-A0A5E4LQQ3-F1
#
_entry.id   AF-A0A5E4LQQ3-F1
#
_cell.length_a   1.000
_cell.length_b   1.000
_cell.length_c   1.000
_cell.angle_alpha   90.00
_cell.angle_beta   90.00
_cell.angle_gamma   90.00
#
_symmetry.space_group_name_H-M   'P 1'
#
loop_
_entity.id
_entity.type
_entity.pdbx_description
1 polymer ?
#
loop_
_entity_poly.entity_id
_entity_poly.type
_entity_poly.pdbx_seq_one_letter_code
_entity_poly.pdbx_strand_id
1 'polypeptide(L)'
;MARSIILVSCLLAFLLLFAGCTQKTEPVVVQQPPAEQPSANLTNATVQPAAPCSTGNIVQKDDCFYALAQGKNDPGICKNIYSVDRLDSCYAMFADSNLEICKTISDADMKAKCLLANAKSQESEEICKLIEDEQKRGECLVEVLPPCMAIMDPDQRNLCLALEKGTYTLCTSDGCLQAYAKNKSDENACALISVQVDRYVCMALVRSNVAACKEAALSPVQDSCVEKAAELLDDSGSCYLATAQTDYSNRCYLHFAIERQDPSICAHAAPEEKRDDCYANYSIAAANISSCLKIQETLNKLGCYYHAAAANRMPSLCNPLGTIIGTGSQRADCYTLSILTEKGPMPSDCPLVDSAEWKDKCYYTAARITYNSTLCGFINPGSNRDNCDALFS
;
A
#
# COMPACT_ATOMS: atom_id res chain seq x y z
N MET A 1 -19.84 1.32 -31.59
CA MET A 1 -18.67 0.85 -32.37
C MET A 1 -17.59 1.91 -32.62
N ALA A 2 -17.87 3.22 -32.59
CA ALA A 2 -16.85 4.26 -32.82
C ALA A 2 -15.83 4.48 -31.67
N ARG A 3 -16.12 4.05 -30.44
CA ARG A 3 -15.22 4.24 -29.27
C ARG A 3 -14.09 3.21 -29.17
N SER A 4 -14.22 2.03 -29.78
CA SER A 4 -13.17 1.00 -29.74
C SER A 4 -12.03 1.25 -30.73
N ILE A 5 -12.23 2.07 -31.76
CA ILE A 5 -11.20 2.37 -32.77
C ILE A 5 -10.15 3.37 -32.22
N ILE A 6 -10.56 4.26 -31.30
CA ILE A 6 -9.66 5.27 -30.73
C ILE A 6 -8.65 4.64 -29.75
N LEU A 7 -9.05 3.63 -28.98
CA LEU A 7 -8.16 2.94 -28.03
C LEU A 7 -7.06 2.12 -28.73
N VAL A 8 -7.35 1.51 -29.88
CA VAL A 8 -6.34 0.77 -30.66
C VAL A 8 -5.33 1.71 -31.33
N SER A 9 -5.77 2.91 -31.73
CA SER A 9 -4.88 3.93 -32.31
C SER A 9 -3.88 4.51 -31.30
N CYS A 10 -4.25 4.66 -30.02
CA CYS A 10 -3.32 5.15 -28.99
C CYS A 10 -2.29 4.11 -28.57
N LEU A 11 -2.64 2.81 -28.62
CA LEU A 11 -1.73 1.71 -28.24
C LEU A 11 -0.62 1.47 -29.28
N LEU A 12 -0.90 1.72 -30.56
CA LEU A 12 0.09 1.63 -31.64
C LEU A 12 1.08 2.80 -31.66
N ALA A 13 0.68 3.99 -31.20
CA ALA A 13 1.58 5.15 -31.11
C ALA A 13 2.60 5.01 -29.96
N PHE A 14 2.25 4.30 -28.87
CA PHE A 14 3.15 4.11 -27.72
C PHE A 14 4.23 3.05 -27.98
N LEU A 15 3.97 2.07 -28.86
CA LEU A 15 4.93 1.01 -29.22
C LEU A 15 6.07 1.48 -30.14
N LEU A 16 5.92 2.63 -30.80
CA LEU A 16 6.97 3.18 -31.69
C LEU A 16 7.99 4.08 -30.98
N LEU A 17 7.82 4.38 -29.69
CA LEU A 17 8.72 5.26 -28.93
C LEU A 17 9.86 4.53 -28.18
N PHE A 18 9.90 3.19 -28.21
CA PHE A 18 10.94 2.40 -27.52
C PHE A 18 12.03 1.82 -28.45
N ALA A 19 12.10 2.25 -29.71
CA ALA A 19 13.14 1.83 -30.66
C ALA A 19 14.26 2.89 -30.80
N GLY A 20 15.20 2.89 -29.86
CA GLY A 20 16.46 3.64 -29.92
C GLY A 20 17.13 3.63 -28.54
N CYS A 21 18.41 3.28 -28.33
CA CYS A 21 19.60 3.45 -29.15
C CYS A 21 20.55 2.27 -28.97
N THR A 22 21.09 1.71 -30.07
CA THR A 22 22.28 0.85 -30.04
C THR A 22 23.54 1.72 -30.07
N GLN A 23 24.22 1.86 -28.94
CA GLN A 23 25.56 2.45 -28.90
C GLN A 23 26.56 1.47 -29.53
N LYS A 24 27.26 1.96 -30.55
CA LYS A 24 28.32 1.27 -31.27
C LYS A 24 29.56 1.25 -30.37
N THR A 25 29.91 0.08 -29.84
CA THR A 25 31.16 -0.14 -29.10
C THR A 25 32.34 -0.04 -30.08
N GLU A 26 33.19 0.98 -29.88
CA GLU A 26 34.49 1.06 -30.51
C GLU A 26 35.48 0.06 -29.88
N PRO A 27 36.39 -0.54 -30.66
CA PRO A 27 37.40 -1.45 -30.14
C PRO A 27 38.44 -0.69 -29.32
N VAL A 28 38.59 -1.10 -28.06
CA VAL A 28 39.65 -0.64 -27.16
C VAL A 28 41.01 -1.10 -27.70
N VAL A 29 41.85 -0.14 -28.05
CA VAL A 29 43.25 -0.34 -28.45
C VAL A 29 44.07 -0.60 -27.17
N VAL A 30 44.53 -1.83 -27.01
CA VAL A 30 45.45 -2.25 -25.94
C VAL A 30 46.83 -1.69 -26.26
N GLN A 31 47.29 -0.72 -25.45
CA GLN A 31 48.68 -0.25 -25.47
C GLN A 31 49.56 -1.22 -24.67
N GLN A 32 50.58 -1.74 -25.36
CA GLN A 32 51.59 -2.65 -24.84
C GLN A 32 52.64 -1.87 -24.04
N PRO A 33 53.01 -2.28 -22.81
CA PRO A 33 54.05 -1.61 -22.03
C PRO A 33 55.44 -1.76 -22.68
N PRO A 34 56.31 -0.74 -22.57
CA PRO A 34 57.63 -0.76 -23.15
C PRO A 34 58.54 -1.76 -22.41
N ALA A 35 59.34 -2.49 -23.19
CA ALA A 35 60.36 -3.39 -22.71
C ALA A 35 61.51 -2.62 -22.04
N GLU A 36 61.78 -2.91 -20.77
CA GLU A 36 62.97 -2.46 -20.06
C GLU A 36 64.09 -3.50 -20.17
N GLN A 37 65.29 -3.00 -20.48
CA GLN A 37 66.55 -3.73 -20.56
C GLN A 37 67.55 -3.18 -19.52
N PRO A 38 68.65 -3.91 -19.24
CA PRO A 38 69.13 -4.16 -17.90
C PRO A 38 70.17 -3.15 -17.41
N SER A 39 70.21 -2.94 -16.09
CA SER A 39 71.29 -2.22 -15.41
C SER A 39 71.90 -3.11 -14.34
N ALA A 40 73.13 -3.55 -14.61
CA ALA A 40 74.01 -4.17 -13.63
C ALA A 40 74.64 -3.07 -12.77
N ASN A 41 74.68 -3.27 -11.45
CA ASN A 41 75.90 -3.02 -10.69
C ASN A 41 75.89 -3.70 -9.31
N LEU A 42 76.94 -4.48 -9.11
CA LEU A 42 77.34 -5.12 -7.86
C LEU A 42 78.11 -4.13 -6.98
N THR A 43 77.89 -4.24 -5.66
CA THR A 43 78.89 -4.32 -4.55
C THR A 43 78.54 -3.44 -3.35
N ASN A 44 78.07 -4.07 -2.26
CA ASN A 44 78.77 -4.13 -0.97
C ASN A 44 77.87 -4.86 0.05
N ALA A 45 78.16 -6.15 0.25
CA ALA A 45 77.45 -7.02 1.18
C ALA A 45 77.87 -6.74 2.62
N THR A 46 77.11 -5.87 3.28
CA THR A 46 76.96 -5.92 4.74
C THR A 46 76.12 -7.16 5.03
N VAL A 47 76.58 -8.05 5.92
CA VAL A 47 75.84 -9.28 6.27
C VAL A 47 74.48 -8.88 6.85
N GLN A 48 73.48 -8.86 5.98
CA GLN A 48 72.09 -8.56 6.31
C GLN A 48 71.64 -9.65 7.30
N PRO A 49 71.04 -9.29 8.45
CA PRO A 49 70.46 -10.27 9.36
C PRO A 49 69.52 -11.15 8.52
N ALA A 50 69.68 -12.47 8.65
CA ALA A 50 68.93 -13.45 7.87
C ALA A 50 67.47 -13.01 7.82
N ALA A 51 66.94 -12.84 6.61
CA ALA A 51 65.60 -12.31 6.43
C ALA A 51 64.62 -13.10 7.32
N PRO A 52 63.82 -12.42 8.17
CA PRO A 52 62.89 -13.11 9.05
C PRO A 52 61.97 -13.99 8.19
N CYS A 53 61.68 -15.21 8.65
CA CYS A 53 60.84 -16.19 7.95
C CYS A 53 61.46 -16.85 6.69
N SER A 54 62.80 -16.87 6.57
CA SER A 54 63.49 -17.47 5.40
C SER A 54 63.57 -19.01 5.39
N THR A 55 63.37 -19.68 6.53
CA THR A 55 63.47 -21.15 6.66
C THR A 55 62.08 -21.79 6.80
N GLY A 56 61.92 -23.04 6.34
CA GLY A 56 60.66 -23.79 6.41
C GLY A 56 59.95 -23.99 5.07
N ASN A 57 58.88 -24.79 5.09
CA ASN A 57 57.98 -24.95 3.94
C ASN A 57 57.09 -23.70 3.75
N ILE A 58 56.35 -23.62 2.64
CA ILE A 58 55.55 -22.42 2.30
C ILE A 58 54.56 -22.05 3.42
N VAL A 59 53.88 -23.03 4.01
CA VAL A 59 52.93 -22.81 5.11
C VAL A 59 53.61 -22.19 6.33
N GLN A 60 54.77 -22.73 6.73
CA GLN A 60 55.55 -22.19 7.85
C GLN A 60 56.04 -20.76 7.59
N LYS A 61 56.38 -20.44 6.34
CA LYS A 61 56.78 -19.08 5.95
C LYS A 61 55.60 -18.11 6.03
N ASP A 62 54.45 -18.50 5.50
CA ASP A 62 53.22 -17.71 5.52
C ASP A 62 52.77 -17.42 6.95
N ASP A 63 52.78 -18.45 7.81
CA ASP A 63 52.46 -18.30 9.24
C ASP A 63 53.44 -17.37 9.97
N CYS A 64 54.73 -17.48 9.63
CA CYS A 64 55.75 -16.60 10.20
C CYS A 64 55.53 -15.14 9.77
N PHE A 65 55.27 -14.88 8.48
CA PHE A 65 55.01 -13.52 8.00
C PHE A 65 53.71 -12.95 8.56
N TYR A 66 52.66 -13.77 8.68
CA TYR A 66 51.40 -13.38 9.33
C TYR A 66 51.62 -12.95 10.78
N ALA A 67 52.31 -13.77 11.59
CA ALA A 67 52.62 -13.45 12.97
C ALA A 67 53.55 -12.22 13.09
N LEU A 68 54.48 -12.07 12.16
CA LEU A 68 55.38 -10.91 12.11
C LEU A 68 54.63 -9.62 11.77
N ALA A 69 53.71 -9.66 10.80
CA ALA A 69 52.83 -8.54 10.46
C ALA A 69 52.02 -8.10 11.68
N GLN A 70 51.38 -9.06 12.36
CA GLN A 70 50.61 -8.82 13.57
C GLN A 70 51.47 -8.24 14.70
N GLY A 71 52.63 -8.84 14.99
CA GLY A 71 53.51 -8.41 16.06
C GLY A 71 54.13 -7.02 15.84
N LYS A 72 54.27 -6.60 14.57
CA LYS A 72 54.76 -5.26 14.20
C LYS A 72 53.67 -4.25 13.90
N ASN A 73 52.41 -4.69 13.85
CA ASN A 73 51.28 -3.91 13.38
C ASN A 73 51.53 -3.27 11.99
N ASP A 74 52.17 -4.02 11.08
CA ASP A 74 52.58 -3.53 9.75
C ASP A 74 51.95 -4.40 8.63
N PRO A 75 50.88 -3.92 7.97
CA PRO A 75 50.21 -4.65 6.89
C PRO A 75 51.12 -4.82 5.65
N GLY A 76 52.15 -3.98 5.49
CA GLY A 76 53.11 -4.09 4.41
C GLY A 76 53.93 -5.39 4.45
N ILE A 77 53.94 -6.10 5.57
CA ILE A 77 54.58 -7.41 5.73
C ILE A 77 53.75 -8.53 5.08
N CYS A 78 52.42 -8.39 5.04
CA CYS A 78 51.52 -9.40 4.49
C CYS A 78 51.85 -9.75 3.04
N LYS A 79 52.35 -8.79 2.23
CA LYS A 79 52.74 -9.02 0.82
C LYS A 79 53.77 -10.13 0.58
N ASN A 80 54.43 -10.61 1.63
CA ASN A 80 55.41 -11.71 1.56
C ASN A 80 54.78 -13.09 1.78
N ILE A 81 53.48 -13.17 2.05
CA ILE A 81 52.70 -14.42 2.17
C ILE A 81 52.37 -14.94 0.78
N TYR A 82 52.56 -16.25 0.57
CA TYR A 82 52.38 -16.91 -0.72
C TYR A 82 50.96 -17.45 -0.92
N SER A 83 50.33 -18.03 0.11
CA SER A 83 48.94 -18.50 0.05
C SER A 83 47.97 -17.32 0.01
N VAL A 84 47.09 -17.28 -1.01
CA VAL A 84 46.09 -16.21 -1.18
C VAL A 84 45.15 -16.12 0.03
N ASP A 85 44.61 -17.25 0.50
CA ASP A 85 43.71 -17.29 1.66
C ASP A 85 44.38 -16.73 2.93
N ARG A 86 45.67 -17.05 3.11
CA ARG A 86 46.45 -16.58 4.27
C ARG A 86 46.83 -15.11 4.13
N LEU A 87 47.09 -14.64 2.91
CA LEU A 87 47.38 -13.26 2.58
C LEU A 87 46.16 -12.38 2.86
N ASP A 88 44.98 -12.78 2.40
CA ASP A 88 43.72 -12.09 2.64
C ASP A 88 43.37 -12.06 4.13
N SER A 89 43.57 -13.18 4.82
CA SER A 89 43.45 -13.24 6.28
C SER A 89 44.42 -12.29 7.00
N CYS A 90 45.62 -12.09 6.46
CA CYS A 90 46.61 -11.16 7.01
C CYS A 90 46.14 -9.72 6.88
N TYR A 91 45.70 -9.32 5.68
CA TYR A 91 45.18 -7.98 5.43
C TYR A 91 43.92 -7.68 6.24
N ALA A 92 42.99 -8.64 6.35
CA ALA A 92 41.74 -8.48 7.10
C ALA A 92 41.95 -8.04 8.56
N MET A 93 43.05 -8.41 9.21
CA MET A 93 43.36 -7.98 10.58
C MET A 93 43.62 -6.48 10.73
N PHE A 94 44.05 -5.80 9.67
CA PHE A 94 44.42 -4.38 9.69
C PHE A 94 43.35 -3.48 9.07
N ALA A 95 42.32 -4.09 8.51
CA ALA A 95 41.46 -3.42 7.56
C ALA A 95 40.29 -2.67 8.22
N ASP A 96 39.98 -2.93 9.48
CA ASP A 96 38.94 -2.24 10.27
C ASP A 96 39.09 -0.72 10.29
N SER A 97 40.32 -0.21 10.09
CA SER A 97 40.63 1.22 10.10
C SER A 97 41.23 1.75 8.78
N ASN A 98 41.32 0.93 7.73
CA ASN A 98 41.99 1.33 6.48
C ASN A 98 41.30 0.74 5.25
N LEU A 99 40.53 1.60 4.58
CA LEU A 99 39.81 1.27 3.34
C LEU A 99 40.73 0.77 2.22
N GLU A 100 41.97 1.26 2.12
CA GLU A 100 42.90 0.83 1.07
C GLU A 100 43.33 -0.62 1.28
N ILE A 101 43.41 -1.10 2.53
CA ILE A 101 43.71 -2.51 2.82
C ILE A 101 42.52 -3.41 2.45
N CYS A 102 41.27 -2.97 2.66
CA CYS A 102 40.12 -3.73 2.17
C CYS A 102 40.18 -3.95 0.65
N LYS A 103 40.65 -2.95 -0.11
CA LYS A 103 40.75 -3.04 -1.58
C LYS A 103 41.82 -4.03 -2.04
N THR A 104 42.79 -4.40 -1.19
CA THR A 104 43.84 -5.37 -1.54
C THR A 104 43.46 -6.83 -1.28
N ILE A 105 42.34 -7.09 -0.60
CA ILE A 105 41.83 -8.44 -0.34
C ILE A 105 41.29 -9.03 -1.65
N SER A 106 41.69 -10.25 -1.97
CA SER A 106 41.30 -10.94 -3.21
C SER A 106 40.00 -11.74 -3.06
N ASP A 107 39.77 -12.35 -1.91
CA ASP A 107 38.53 -13.07 -1.59
C ASP A 107 37.34 -12.11 -1.51
N ALA A 108 36.33 -12.37 -2.34
CA ALA A 108 35.17 -11.49 -2.49
C ALA A 108 34.36 -11.35 -1.19
N ASP A 109 34.24 -12.43 -0.41
CA ASP A 109 33.46 -12.45 0.82
C ASP A 109 34.15 -11.70 1.96
N MET A 110 35.46 -11.90 2.14
CA MET A 110 36.28 -11.17 3.10
C MET A 110 36.35 -9.68 2.72
N LYS A 111 36.56 -9.36 1.44
CA LYS A 111 36.56 -7.98 0.93
C LYS A 111 35.22 -7.29 1.20
N ALA A 112 34.09 -7.93 0.88
CA ALA A 112 32.77 -7.38 1.12
C ALA A 112 32.51 -7.12 2.61
N LYS A 113 32.89 -8.07 3.49
CA LYS A 113 32.77 -7.91 4.95
C LYS A 113 33.62 -6.75 5.48
N CYS A 114 34.84 -6.62 4.96
CA CYS A 114 35.77 -5.53 5.29
C CYS A 114 35.21 -4.15 4.90
N LEU A 115 34.72 -4.04 3.67
CA LEU A 115 34.09 -2.83 3.14
C LEU A 115 32.82 -2.49 3.93
N LEU A 116 32.00 -3.47 4.26
CA LEU A 116 30.81 -3.29 5.09
C LEU A 116 31.15 -2.71 6.48
N ALA A 117 32.17 -3.23 7.16
CA ALA A 117 32.61 -2.69 8.45
C ALA A 117 33.10 -1.24 8.35
N ASN A 118 33.90 -0.93 7.32
CA ASN A 118 34.39 0.43 7.06
C ASN A 118 33.25 1.39 6.70
N ALA A 119 32.29 0.95 5.88
CA ALA A 119 31.12 1.72 5.53
C ALA A 119 30.36 2.12 6.80
N LYS A 120 30.04 1.17 7.68
CA LYS A 120 29.35 1.44 8.96
C LYS A 120 30.13 2.40 9.84
N SER A 121 31.44 2.20 10.00
CA SER A 121 32.26 3.07 10.84
C SER A 121 32.37 4.51 10.32
N GLN A 122 32.21 4.71 9.01
CA GLN A 122 32.35 6.02 8.36
C GLN A 122 31.01 6.61 7.90
N GLU A 123 29.89 5.90 8.15
CA GLU A 123 28.56 6.24 7.63
C GLU A 123 28.56 6.56 6.12
N SER A 124 29.33 5.80 5.33
CA SER A 124 29.66 6.14 3.94
C SER A 124 29.02 5.20 2.91
N GLU A 125 28.02 5.72 2.18
CA GLU A 125 27.38 5.04 1.05
C GLU A 125 28.36 4.71 -0.08
N GLU A 126 29.36 5.57 -0.30
CA GLU A 126 30.36 5.38 -1.36
C GLU A 126 31.21 4.12 -1.10
N ILE A 127 31.44 3.76 0.16
CA ILE A 127 32.14 2.51 0.51
C ILE A 127 31.26 1.30 0.18
N CYS A 128 29.94 1.36 0.42
CA CYS A 128 29.04 0.28 0.01
C CYS A 128 29.03 0.07 -1.51
N LYS A 129 29.19 1.12 -2.31
CA LYS A 129 29.29 1.00 -3.78
C LYS A 129 30.54 0.24 -4.25
N LEU A 130 31.55 0.09 -3.39
CA LEU A 130 32.74 -0.73 -3.68
C LEU A 130 32.49 -2.24 -3.49
N ILE A 131 31.35 -2.64 -2.93
CA ILE A 131 30.95 -4.05 -2.78
C ILE A 131 30.42 -4.55 -4.13
N GLU A 132 31.09 -5.57 -4.67
CA GLU A 132 30.77 -6.17 -5.98
C GLU A 132 29.50 -7.01 -5.93
N ASP A 133 29.29 -7.77 -4.85
CA ASP A 133 28.09 -8.57 -4.62
C ASP A 133 26.86 -7.66 -4.35
N GLU A 134 25.83 -7.79 -5.18
CA GLU A 134 24.66 -6.92 -5.15
C GLU A 134 23.83 -7.08 -3.87
N GLN A 135 23.72 -8.30 -3.34
CA GLN A 135 22.98 -8.56 -2.11
C GLN A 135 23.67 -7.91 -0.91
N LYS A 136 24.97 -8.16 -0.74
CA LYS A 136 25.77 -7.56 0.34
C LYS A 136 25.87 -6.04 0.23
N ARG A 137 25.89 -5.50 -0.99
CA ARG A 137 25.80 -4.05 -1.21
C ARG A 137 24.46 -3.50 -0.72
N GLY A 138 23.36 -4.19 -1.00
CA GLY A 138 22.04 -3.85 -0.48
C GLY A 138 22.00 -3.85 1.05
N GLU A 139 22.53 -4.90 1.68
CA GLU A 139 22.66 -5.00 3.15
C GLU A 139 23.51 -3.86 3.72
N CYS A 140 24.64 -3.54 3.09
CA CYS A 140 25.49 -2.43 3.47
C CYS A 140 24.74 -1.11 3.45
N LEU A 141 24.06 -0.79 2.33
CA LEU A 141 23.31 0.45 2.19
C LEU A 141 22.23 0.57 3.27
N VAL A 142 21.54 -0.52 3.63
CA VAL A 142 20.55 -0.50 4.72
C VAL A 142 21.17 -0.13 6.07
N GLU A 143 22.42 -0.53 6.33
CA GLU A 143 23.09 -0.29 7.60
C GLU A 143 23.77 1.09 7.72
N VAL A 144 24.19 1.70 6.60
CA VAL A 144 24.76 3.07 6.61
C VAL A 144 23.77 4.17 6.29
N LEU A 145 22.69 3.87 5.57
CA LEU A 145 21.69 4.89 5.28
C LEU A 145 20.93 5.24 6.56
N PRO A 146 20.73 6.54 6.87
CA PRO A 146 19.79 6.95 7.91
C PRO A 146 18.45 6.23 7.69
N PRO A 147 17.74 5.78 8.74
CA PRO A 147 16.54 4.95 8.59
C PRO A 147 15.51 5.49 7.60
N CYS A 148 15.41 6.82 7.50
CA CYS A 148 14.51 7.48 6.56
C CYS A 148 14.94 7.34 5.09
N MET A 149 16.25 7.31 4.79
CA MET A 149 16.77 7.23 3.42
C MET A 149 16.55 5.87 2.76
N ALA A 150 16.31 4.83 3.55
CA ALA A 150 15.90 3.51 3.06
C ALA A 150 14.44 3.47 2.54
N ILE A 151 13.63 4.49 2.85
CA ILE A 151 12.24 4.56 2.41
C ILE A 151 12.18 4.98 0.95
N MET A 152 11.72 4.08 0.07
CA MET A 152 11.67 4.33 -1.38
C MET A 152 10.65 5.39 -1.77
N ASP A 153 9.48 5.42 -1.12
CA ASP A 153 8.45 6.43 -1.36
C ASP A 153 8.93 7.82 -0.90
N PRO A 154 8.98 8.83 -1.79
CA PRO A 154 9.50 10.15 -1.46
C PRO A 154 8.72 10.86 -0.35
N ASP A 155 7.39 10.69 -0.30
CA ASP A 155 6.56 11.37 0.69
C ASP A 155 6.74 10.75 2.08
N GLN A 156 6.82 9.42 2.17
CA GLN A 156 7.13 8.74 3.43
C GLN A 156 8.56 9.01 3.91
N ARG A 157 9.54 9.08 2.98
CA ARG A 157 10.91 9.49 3.29
C ARG A 157 10.96 10.90 3.87
N ASN A 158 10.31 11.84 3.20
CA ASN A 158 10.24 13.23 3.62
C ASN A 158 9.53 13.38 4.97
N LEU A 159 8.46 12.62 5.22
CA LEU A 159 7.80 12.56 6.52
C LEU A 159 8.75 12.04 7.60
N CYS A 160 9.47 10.95 7.34
CA CYS A 160 10.41 10.39 8.30
C CYS A 160 11.51 11.40 8.65
N LEU A 161 12.12 12.03 7.65
CA LEU A 161 13.14 13.07 7.85
C LEU A 161 12.57 14.28 8.60
N ALA A 162 11.35 14.71 8.25
CA ALA A 162 10.65 15.79 8.94
C ALA A 162 10.46 15.47 10.43
N LEU A 163 10.02 14.25 10.77
CA LEU A 163 9.80 13.80 12.14
C LEU A 163 11.09 13.67 12.95
N GLU A 164 12.16 13.18 12.32
CA GLU A 164 13.50 13.06 12.90
C GLU A 164 14.08 14.45 13.23
N LYS A 165 14.00 15.39 12.27
CA LYS A 165 14.52 16.75 12.44
C LYS A 165 13.58 17.69 13.19
N GLY A 166 12.33 17.29 13.44
CA GLY A 166 11.33 18.10 14.11
C GLY A 166 10.94 19.36 13.31
N THR A 167 10.90 19.27 11.98
CA THR A 167 10.48 20.38 11.11
C THR A 167 9.65 19.87 9.93
N TYR A 168 8.52 20.52 9.64
CA TYR A 168 7.69 20.22 8.47
C TYR A 168 8.27 20.75 7.16
N THR A 169 9.35 21.52 7.19
CA THR A 169 9.95 22.12 5.97
C THR A 169 10.50 21.09 4.98
N LEU A 170 10.67 19.84 5.42
CA LEU A 170 11.07 18.72 4.57
C LEU A 170 9.89 18.05 3.87
N CYS A 171 8.65 18.36 4.26
CA CYS A 171 7.46 17.87 3.57
C CYS A 171 7.20 18.66 2.29
N THR A 172 7.07 17.93 1.19
CA THR A 172 6.81 18.48 -0.15
C THR A 172 5.39 18.27 -0.64
N SER A 173 4.60 17.43 0.04
CA SER A 173 3.20 17.12 -0.30
C SER A 173 2.25 17.39 0.86
N ASP A 174 0.97 17.61 0.54
CA ASP A 174 -0.10 17.82 1.52
C ASP A 174 -0.28 16.62 2.45
N GLY A 175 -0.10 15.39 1.94
CA GLY A 175 -0.15 14.16 2.73
C GLY A 175 0.98 14.09 3.77
N CYS A 176 2.19 14.48 3.39
CA CYS A 176 3.32 14.58 4.32
C CYS A 176 3.04 15.63 5.41
N LEU A 177 2.58 16.82 5.03
CA LEU A 177 2.26 17.91 5.96
C LEU A 177 1.19 17.50 6.98
N GLN A 178 0.11 16.85 6.52
CA GLN A 178 -0.97 16.37 7.38
C GLN A 178 -0.46 15.30 8.36
N ALA A 179 0.32 14.34 7.89
CA ALA A 179 0.87 13.28 8.73
C ALA A 179 1.85 13.84 9.77
N TYR A 180 2.72 14.77 9.37
CA TYR A 180 3.64 15.46 10.29
C TYR A 180 2.86 16.24 11.35
N ALA A 181 1.88 17.06 10.94
CA ALA A 181 1.06 17.87 11.82
C ALA A 181 0.39 17.02 12.89
N LYS A 182 -0.22 15.89 12.49
CA LYS A 182 -0.86 14.95 13.41
C LYS A 182 0.13 14.32 14.41
N ASN A 183 1.32 13.92 13.96
CA ASN A 183 2.32 13.28 14.82
C ASN A 183 2.96 14.25 15.82
N LYS A 184 3.14 15.51 15.44
CA LYS A 184 3.80 16.53 16.29
C LYS A 184 2.81 17.48 16.96
N SER A 185 1.51 17.32 16.72
CA SER A 185 0.46 18.27 17.09
C SER A 185 0.78 19.71 16.65
N ASP A 186 1.36 19.87 15.45
CA ASP A 186 1.82 21.15 14.92
C ASP A 186 0.85 21.72 13.88
N GLU A 187 0.03 22.67 14.28
CA GLU A 187 -0.97 23.32 13.42
C GLU A 187 -0.35 24.15 12.29
N ASN A 188 0.90 24.61 12.43
CA ASN A 188 1.54 25.43 11.40
C ASN A 188 1.78 24.62 10.12
N ALA A 189 2.05 23.32 10.26
CA ALA A 189 2.17 22.41 9.13
C ALA A 189 0.84 22.30 8.36
N CYS A 190 -0.30 22.29 9.05
CA CYS A 190 -1.62 22.28 8.40
C CYS A 190 -1.81 23.53 7.52
N ALA A 191 -1.35 24.71 7.95
CA ALA A 191 -1.51 25.96 7.20
C ALA A 191 -0.86 25.94 5.81
N LEU A 192 0.13 25.08 5.58
CA LEU A 192 0.82 24.91 4.29
C LEU A 192 0.11 23.96 3.33
N ILE A 193 -0.90 23.22 3.77
CA ILE A 193 -1.67 22.30 2.91
C ILE A 193 -2.39 23.11 1.83
N SER A 194 -2.20 22.72 0.57
CA SER A 194 -2.68 23.44 -0.60
C SER A 194 -4.21 23.34 -0.78
N VAL A 195 -4.79 22.17 -0.53
CA VAL A 195 -6.23 21.94 -0.63
C VAL A 195 -6.92 22.51 0.62
N GLN A 196 -7.77 23.53 0.42
CA GLN A 196 -8.39 24.26 1.53
C GLN A 196 -9.19 23.36 2.49
N VAL A 197 -9.96 22.40 1.97
CA VAL A 197 -10.72 21.45 2.81
C VAL A 197 -9.76 20.64 3.69
N ASP A 198 -8.72 20.07 3.10
CA ASP A 198 -7.79 19.18 3.81
C ASP A 198 -6.93 19.94 4.83
N ARG A 199 -6.66 21.24 4.58
CA ARG A 199 -6.06 22.16 5.57
C ARG A 199 -6.89 22.25 6.85
N TYR A 200 -8.18 22.54 6.74
CA TYR A 200 -9.04 22.65 7.93
C TYR A 200 -9.31 21.29 8.58
N VAL A 201 -9.38 20.21 7.79
CA VAL A 201 -9.46 18.84 8.34
C VAL A 201 -8.21 18.54 9.16
N CYS A 202 -7.01 18.85 8.65
CA CYS A 202 -5.76 18.73 9.40
C CYS A 202 -5.82 19.48 10.73
N MET A 203 -6.30 20.73 10.74
CA MET A 203 -6.45 21.52 11.97
C MET A 203 -7.42 20.86 12.96
N ALA A 204 -8.56 20.36 12.49
CA ALA A 204 -9.53 19.65 13.31
C ALA A 204 -8.94 18.37 13.93
N LEU A 205 -8.14 17.62 13.16
CA LEU A 205 -7.47 16.40 13.64
C LEU A 205 -6.39 16.70 14.67
N VAL A 206 -5.52 17.70 14.41
CA VAL A 206 -4.47 18.12 15.33
C VAL A 206 -5.05 18.56 16.67
N ARG A 207 -6.16 19.29 16.65
CA ARG A 207 -6.88 19.74 17.85
C ARG A 207 -7.82 18.70 18.45
N SER A 208 -8.04 17.57 17.77
CA SER A 208 -9.09 16.59 18.11
C SER A 208 -10.46 17.26 18.34
N ASN A 209 -10.82 18.22 17.48
CA ASN A 209 -12.02 19.04 17.62
C ASN A 209 -12.55 19.51 16.25
N VAL A 210 -13.69 18.96 15.83
CA VAL A 210 -14.35 19.30 14.55
C VAL A 210 -14.77 20.77 14.48
N ALA A 211 -14.96 21.45 15.62
CA ALA A 211 -15.30 22.88 15.61
C ALA A 211 -14.22 23.77 14.98
N ALA A 212 -12.97 23.29 14.84
CA ALA A 212 -11.92 24.00 14.10
C ALA A 212 -12.30 24.25 12.63
N CYS A 213 -13.17 23.43 12.04
CA CYS A 213 -13.66 23.64 10.67
C CYS A 213 -14.41 24.97 10.49
N LYS A 214 -14.92 25.59 11.57
CA LYS A 214 -15.62 26.89 11.53
C LYS A 214 -14.69 28.06 11.18
N GLU A 215 -13.38 27.85 11.17
CA GLU A 215 -12.41 28.85 10.74
C GLU A 215 -12.36 29.01 9.22
N ALA A 216 -12.96 28.08 8.47
CA ALA A 216 -13.06 28.17 7.02
C ALA A 216 -14.00 29.32 6.58
N ALA A 217 -13.48 30.22 5.75
CA ALA A 217 -14.23 31.39 5.29
C ALA A 217 -15.42 31.06 4.38
N LEU A 218 -15.37 29.93 3.65
CA LEU A 218 -16.39 29.52 2.69
C LEU A 218 -17.23 28.38 3.27
N SER A 219 -18.55 28.55 3.31
CA SER A 219 -19.50 27.53 3.82
C SER A 219 -19.30 26.14 3.19
N PRO A 220 -19.11 25.97 1.86
CA PRO A 220 -18.84 24.65 1.29
C PRO A 220 -17.54 23.99 1.79
N VAL A 221 -16.50 24.80 2.07
CA VAL A 221 -15.22 24.30 2.62
C VAL A 221 -15.39 23.91 4.08
N GLN A 222 -16.10 24.72 4.87
CA GLN A 222 -16.45 24.41 6.25
C GLN A 222 -17.24 23.10 6.32
N ASP A 223 -18.31 22.98 5.55
CA ASP A 223 -19.20 21.81 5.57
C ASP A 223 -18.46 20.52 5.14
N SER A 224 -17.63 20.61 4.10
CA SER A 224 -16.79 19.48 3.68
C SER A 224 -15.73 19.11 4.70
N CYS A 225 -15.18 20.10 5.42
CA CYS A 225 -14.28 19.84 6.54
C CYS A 225 -15.01 19.12 7.68
N VAL A 226 -16.21 19.58 8.05
CA VAL A 226 -17.00 18.96 9.13
C VAL A 226 -17.31 17.50 8.82
N GLU A 227 -17.79 17.19 7.62
CA GLU A 227 -18.06 15.81 7.19
C GLU A 227 -16.81 14.93 7.37
N LYS A 228 -15.70 15.30 6.71
CA LYS A 228 -14.45 14.50 6.76
C LYS A 228 -13.85 14.41 8.17
N ALA A 229 -13.84 15.50 8.93
CA ALA A 229 -13.25 15.54 10.26
C ALA A 229 -14.09 14.77 11.28
N ALA A 230 -15.43 14.83 11.17
CA ALA A 230 -16.32 14.02 11.98
C ALA A 230 -16.05 12.53 11.76
N GLU A 231 -15.99 12.09 10.49
CA GLU A 231 -15.66 10.70 10.13
C GLU A 231 -14.31 10.24 10.72
N LEU A 232 -13.26 11.02 10.50
CA LEU A 232 -11.90 10.67 10.95
C LEU A 232 -11.71 10.71 12.48
N LEU A 233 -12.57 11.44 13.21
CA LEU A 233 -12.58 11.51 14.67
C LEU A 233 -13.66 10.62 15.30
N ASP A 234 -14.42 9.88 14.50
CA ASP A 234 -15.60 9.10 14.92
C ASP A 234 -16.58 9.92 15.80
N ASP A 235 -16.82 11.17 15.40
CA ASP A 235 -17.70 12.11 16.11
C ASP A 235 -18.96 12.44 15.31
N SER A 236 -19.94 11.54 15.36
CA SER A 236 -21.26 11.75 14.76
C SER A 236 -21.99 12.97 15.30
N GLY A 237 -21.69 13.38 16.54
CA GLY A 237 -22.27 14.56 17.15
C GLY A 237 -21.90 15.80 16.35
N SER A 238 -20.69 15.87 15.82
CA SER A 238 -20.22 17.04 15.09
C SER A 238 -20.86 17.28 13.71
N CYS A 239 -21.67 16.34 13.17
CA CYS A 239 -22.38 16.55 11.91
C CYS A 239 -23.30 17.80 11.92
N TYR A 240 -23.80 18.24 13.10
CA TYR A 240 -24.61 19.47 13.21
C TYR A 240 -23.81 20.76 12.97
N LEU A 241 -22.48 20.70 12.99
CA LEU A 241 -21.62 21.86 12.77
C LEU A 241 -21.54 22.26 11.28
N ALA A 242 -21.93 21.36 10.38
CA ALA A 242 -22.15 21.67 8.98
C ALA A 242 -23.44 22.50 8.85
N THR A 243 -23.52 23.29 7.78
CA THR A 243 -24.70 24.07 7.45
C THR A 243 -25.90 23.12 7.34
N ALA A 244 -26.97 23.40 8.08
CA ALA A 244 -28.14 22.54 8.07
C ALA A 244 -28.73 22.42 6.65
N GLN A 245 -29.26 21.24 6.35
CA GLN A 245 -29.90 20.91 5.06
C GLN A 245 -28.95 20.83 3.85
N THR A 246 -27.63 20.84 4.06
CA THR A 246 -26.68 20.61 2.96
C THR A 246 -26.39 19.13 2.76
N ASP A 247 -25.97 18.75 1.54
CA ASP A 247 -25.58 17.38 1.24
C ASP A 247 -24.45 16.87 2.15
N TYR A 248 -23.54 17.75 2.60
CA TYR A 248 -22.46 17.40 3.52
C TYR A 248 -23.00 16.93 4.88
N SER A 249 -23.95 17.67 5.46
CA SER A 249 -24.58 17.29 6.72
C SER A 249 -25.32 15.95 6.61
N ASN A 250 -26.05 15.73 5.51
CA ASN A 250 -26.82 14.51 5.27
C ASN A 250 -25.93 13.29 5.03
N ARG A 251 -24.84 13.44 4.27
CA ARG A 251 -23.86 12.36 4.07
C ARG A 251 -23.15 11.98 5.37
N CYS A 252 -22.80 12.98 6.20
CA CYS A 252 -22.23 12.74 7.53
C CYS A 252 -23.16 11.86 8.39
N TYR A 253 -24.45 12.18 8.48
CA TYR A 253 -25.41 11.35 9.21
C TYR A 253 -25.57 9.95 8.62
N LEU A 254 -25.61 9.82 7.29
CA LEU A 254 -25.71 8.52 6.63
C LEU A 254 -24.48 7.64 6.92
N HIS A 255 -23.27 8.21 6.85
CA HIS A 255 -22.03 7.52 7.18
C HIS A 255 -22.13 6.86 8.56
N PHE A 256 -22.45 7.65 9.59
CA PHE A 256 -22.56 7.13 10.95
C PHE A 256 -23.74 6.20 11.16
N ALA A 257 -24.86 6.40 10.46
CA ALA A 257 -25.99 5.48 10.51
C ALA A 257 -25.56 4.07 10.06
N ILE A 258 -24.80 3.98 8.96
CA ILE A 258 -24.29 2.72 8.43
C ILE A 258 -23.21 2.13 9.35
N GLU A 259 -22.19 2.91 9.68
CA GLU A 259 -21.03 2.44 10.44
C GLU A 259 -21.44 1.92 11.83
N ARG A 260 -22.34 2.64 12.51
CA ARG A 260 -22.82 2.26 13.85
C ARG A 260 -24.03 1.34 13.83
N GLN A 261 -24.52 0.97 12.64
CA GLN A 261 -25.73 0.20 12.45
C GLN A 261 -26.96 0.81 13.15
N ASP A 262 -26.97 2.15 13.32
CA ASP A 262 -28.02 2.88 14.03
C ASP A 262 -28.79 3.81 13.09
N PRO A 263 -29.99 3.41 12.64
CA PRO A 263 -30.76 4.25 11.74
C PRO A 263 -31.37 5.46 12.43
N SER A 264 -31.38 5.55 13.77
CA SER A 264 -31.92 6.73 14.46
C SER A 264 -31.14 8.00 14.13
N ILE A 265 -29.87 7.88 13.76
CA ILE A 265 -29.00 8.99 13.31
C ILE A 265 -29.59 9.70 12.08
N CYS A 266 -30.23 8.96 11.17
CA CYS A 266 -30.89 9.54 10.00
C CYS A 266 -32.02 10.53 10.37
N ALA A 267 -32.55 10.51 11.60
CA ALA A 267 -33.58 11.48 12.02
C ALA A 267 -33.08 12.94 12.02
N HIS A 268 -31.76 13.16 12.04
CA HIS A 268 -31.15 14.49 11.99
C HIS A 268 -30.91 15.02 10.57
N ALA A 269 -31.06 14.18 9.55
CA ALA A 269 -30.95 14.59 8.15
C ALA A 269 -32.15 15.45 7.73
N ALA A 270 -31.90 16.45 6.88
CA ALA A 270 -32.89 17.39 6.39
C ALA A 270 -32.50 17.92 4.98
N PRO A 271 -33.44 18.34 4.13
CA PRO A 271 -34.90 18.27 4.31
C PRO A 271 -35.41 16.82 4.31
N GLU A 272 -36.73 16.64 4.44
CA GLU A 272 -37.40 15.33 4.48
C GLU A 272 -36.96 14.38 3.37
N GLU A 273 -36.79 14.88 2.14
CA GLU A 273 -36.27 14.09 1.02
C GLU A 273 -34.91 13.45 1.35
N LYS A 274 -33.96 14.22 1.88
CA LYS A 274 -32.62 13.74 2.25
C LYS A 274 -32.64 12.84 3.47
N ARG A 275 -33.62 13.03 4.36
CA ARG A 275 -33.87 12.15 5.50
C ARG A 275 -34.34 10.78 5.04
N ASP A 276 -35.28 10.76 4.12
CA ASP A 276 -35.82 9.55 3.52
C ASP A 276 -34.73 8.81 2.71
N ASP A 277 -33.88 9.54 1.98
CA ASP A 277 -32.68 9.00 1.32
C ASP A 277 -31.71 8.36 2.32
N CYS A 278 -31.49 8.99 3.49
CA CYS A 278 -30.63 8.43 4.52
C CYS A 278 -31.14 7.07 5.00
N TYR A 279 -32.44 6.97 5.33
CA TYR A 279 -33.05 5.70 5.73
C TYR A 279 -33.02 4.65 4.63
N ALA A 280 -33.22 5.06 3.37
CA ALA A 280 -33.16 4.15 2.23
C ALA A 280 -31.75 3.59 2.03
N ASN A 281 -30.74 4.44 1.99
CA ASN A 281 -29.34 4.03 1.82
C ASN A 281 -28.83 3.20 3.00
N TYR A 282 -29.23 3.53 4.23
CA TYR A 282 -28.97 2.67 5.38
C TYR A 282 -29.57 1.27 5.19
N SER A 283 -30.84 1.19 4.76
CA SER A 283 -31.53 -0.10 4.57
C SER A 283 -30.86 -0.95 3.48
N ILE A 284 -30.35 -0.30 2.43
CA ILE A 284 -29.59 -0.95 1.36
C ILE A 284 -28.26 -1.49 1.89
N ALA A 285 -27.48 -0.67 2.61
CA ALA A 285 -26.15 -1.05 3.10
C ALA A 285 -26.19 -2.10 4.24
N ALA A 286 -27.18 -2.01 5.13
CA ALA A 286 -27.31 -2.87 6.31
C ALA A 286 -28.25 -4.07 6.11
N ALA A 287 -28.86 -4.22 4.93
CA ALA A 287 -29.95 -5.16 4.67
C ALA A 287 -31.11 -5.07 5.69
N ASN A 288 -31.29 -3.90 6.32
CA ASN A 288 -32.25 -3.68 7.39
C ASN A 288 -33.42 -2.79 6.95
N ILE A 289 -34.48 -3.43 6.47
CA ILE A 289 -35.68 -2.77 5.96
C ILE A 289 -36.58 -2.13 7.02
N SER A 290 -36.32 -2.33 8.32
CA SER A 290 -37.11 -1.67 9.37
C SER A 290 -37.01 -0.14 9.26
N SER A 291 -35.89 0.36 8.75
CA SER A 291 -35.68 1.78 8.46
C SER A 291 -36.52 2.30 7.30
N CYS A 292 -36.88 1.47 6.32
CA CYS A 292 -37.83 1.85 5.26
C CYS A 292 -39.20 2.26 5.84
N LEU A 293 -39.58 1.77 7.03
CA LEU A 293 -40.83 2.15 7.67
C LEU A 293 -40.85 3.62 8.12
N LYS A 294 -39.67 4.21 8.38
CA LYS A 294 -39.51 5.60 8.84
C LYS A 294 -39.58 6.63 7.71
N ILE A 295 -39.47 6.18 6.46
CA ILE A 295 -39.63 7.00 5.25
C ILE A 295 -41.08 7.49 5.14
N GLN A 296 -41.26 8.79 4.95
CA GLN A 296 -42.59 9.41 4.86
C GLN A 296 -43.16 9.32 3.44
N GLU A 297 -42.33 9.63 2.44
CA GLU A 297 -42.78 9.64 1.04
C GLU A 297 -43.01 8.21 0.54
N THR A 298 -44.22 7.91 0.07
CA THR A 298 -44.63 6.53 -0.26
C THR A 298 -43.79 5.96 -1.42
N LEU A 299 -43.43 6.79 -2.39
CA LEU A 299 -42.58 6.39 -3.52
C LEU A 299 -41.15 6.05 -3.06
N ASN A 300 -40.55 6.86 -2.19
CA ASN A 300 -39.22 6.60 -1.64
C ASN A 300 -39.23 5.35 -0.76
N LYS A 301 -40.32 5.12 -0.03
CA LYS A 301 -40.52 3.94 0.81
C LYS A 301 -40.55 2.67 -0.02
N LEU A 302 -41.28 2.69 -1.15
CA LEU A 302 -41.26 1.62 -2.13
C LEU A 302 -39.87 1.36 -2.70
N GLY A 303 -39.19 2.43 -3.13
CA GLY A 303 -37.83 2.37 -3.65
C GLY A 303 -36.86 1.74 -2.65
N CYS A 304 -36.99 2.08 -1.36
CA CYS A 304 -36.19 1.50 -0.28
C CYS A 304 -36.27 -0.03 -0.24
N TYR A 305 -37.49 -0.60 -0.25
CA TYR A 305 -37.67 -2.06 -0.27
C TYR A 305 -37.08 -2.69 -1.54
N TYR A 306 -37.35 -2.09 -2.70
CA TYR A 306 -36.88 -2.63 -3.98
C TYR A 306 -35.36 -2.67 -4.06
N HIS A 307 -34.72 -1.55 -3.74
CA HIS A 307 -33.26 -1.44 -3.79
C HIS A 307 -32.58 -2.26 -2.71
N ALA A 308 -33.13 -2.32 -1.48
CA ALA A 308 -32.56 -3.16 -0.43
C ALA A 308 -32.64 -4.65 -0.77
N ALA A 309 -33.79 -5.14 -1.26
CA ALA A 309 -33.96 -6.52 -1.70
C ALA A 309 -33.02 -6.89 -2.86
N ALA A 310 -32.91 -6.01 -3.87
CA ALA A 310 -32.07 -6.23 -5.03
C ALA A 310 -30.58 -6.19 -4.70
N ALA A 311 -30.12 -5.18 -3.95
CA ALA A 311 -28.71 -5.02 -3.60
C ALA A 311 -28.18 -6.17 -2.74
N ASN A 312 -29.00 -6.66 -1.80
CA ASN A 312 -28.63 -7.73 -0.88
C ASN A 312 -28.98 -9.13 -1.40
N ARG A 313 -29.64 -9.22 -2.57
CA ARG A 313 -30.13 -10.49 -3.15
C ARG A 313 -31.06 -11.26 -2.19
N MET A 314 -31.82 -10.52 -1.39
CA MET A 314 -32.72 -11.03 -0.35
C MET A 314 -34.17 -10.71 -0.70
N PRO A 315 -34.85 -11.53 -1.54
CA PRO A 315 -36.25 -11.31 -1.88
C PRO A 315 -37.20 -11.24 -0.69
N SER A 316 -36.89 -11.88 0.44
CA SER A 316 -37.72 -11.82 1.66
C SER A 316 -37.94 -10.38 2.17
N LEU A 317 -37.03 -9.48 1.85
CA LEU A 317 -37.15 -8.05 2.15
C LEU A 317 -38.37 -7.40 1.47
N CYS A 318 -38.93 -8.01 0.42
CA CYS A 318 -40.15 -7.56 -0.25
C CYS A 318 -41.45 -7.94 0.48
N ASN A 319 -41.41 -8.85 1.47
CA ASN A 319 -42.62 -9.38 2.11
C ASN A 319 -43.54 -8.29 2.70
N PRO A 320 -43.03 -7.25 3.40
CA PRO A 320 -43.90 -6.24 4.03
C PRO A 320 -44.74 -5.44 3.05
N LEU A 321 -44.34 -5.35 1.77
CA LEU A 321 -45.07 -4.59 0.74
C LEU A 321 -46.51 -5.06 0.55
N GLY A 322 -46.78 -6.35 0.78
CA GLY A 322 -48.14 -6.90 0.72
C GLY A 322 -49.08 -6.30 1.77
N THR A 323 -48.54 -5.84 2.90
CA THR A 323 -49.32 -5.24 4.00
C THR A 323 -49.40 -3.73 3.90
N ILE A 324 -48.38 -3.07 3.34
CA ILE A 324 -48.27 -1.60 3.35
C ILE A 324 -49.19 -0.95 2.31
N ILE A 325 -49.33 -1.55 1.12
CA ILE A 325 -49.97 -0.89 -0.04
C ILE A 325 -51.23 -1.63 -0.49
N GLY A 326 -51.47 -2.84 0.03
CA GLY A 326 -52.69 -3.61 -0.25
C GLY A 326 -52.79 -4.16 -1.68
N THR A 327 -51.82 -3.87 -2.55
CA THR A 327 -51.76 -4.37 -3.92
C THR A 327 -50.63 -5.38 -4.08
N GLY A 328 -50.97 -6.59 -4.50
CA GLY A 328 -50.00 -7.68 -4.70
C GLY A 328 -48.96 -7.39 -5.79
N SER A 329 -49.20 -6.41 -6.67
CA SER A 329 -48.34 -6.05 -7.81
C SER A 329 -46.97 -5.52 -7.40
N GLN A 330 -46.87 -4.56 -6.47
CA GLN A 330 -45.59 -3.97 -6.05
C GLN A 330 -44.69 -5.00 -5.38
N ARG A 331 -45.30 -5.93 -4.63
CA ARG A 331 -44.56 -7.06 -4.04
C ARG A 331 -44.02 -7.99 -5.13
N ALA A 332 -44.80 -8.28 -6.17
CA ALA A 332 -44.34 -9.08 -7.30
C ALA A 332 -43.23 -8.37 -8.10
N ASP A 333 -43.31 -7.06 -8.28
CA ASP A 333 -42.26 -6.26 -8.93
C ASP A 333 -40.96 -6.29 -8.11
N CYS A 334 -41.05 -6.15 -6.79
CA CYS A 334 -39.90 -6.27 -5.89
C CYS A 334 -39.24 -7.66 -5.97
N TYR A 335 -40.04 -8.73 -5.95
CA TYR A 335 -39.52 -10.10 -6.13
C TYR A 335 -38.87 -10.28 -7.51
N THR A 336 -39.46 -9.72 -8.56
CA THR A 336 -38.88 -9.71 -9.91
C THR A 336 -37.47 -9.10 -9.90
N LEU A 337 -37.34 -7.91 -9.29
CA LEU A 337 -36.07 -7.17 -9.22
C LEU A 337 -35.00 -7.82 -8.34
N SER A 338 -35.37 -8.63 -7.36
CA SER A 338 -34.43 -9.28 -6.44
C SER A 338 -34.08 -10.72 -6.85
N ILE A 339 -35.00 -11.43 -7.50
CA ILE A 339 -34.81 -12.83 -7.91
C ILE A 339 -34.21 -12.91 -9.31
N LEU A 340 -34.76 -12.18 -10.28
CA LEU A 340 -34.44 -12.38 -11.71
C LEU A 340 -33.23 -11.56 -12.19
N THR A 341 -32.34 -11.16 -11.28
CA THR A 341 -31.10 -10.47 -11.62
C THR A 341 -30.06 -11.43 -12.21
N GLU A 342 -29.06 -10.90 -12.92
CA GLU A 342 -27.93 -11.69 -13.41
C GLU A 342 -27.17 -12.40 -12.28
N LYS A 343 -27.15 -11.81 -11.07
CA LYS A 343 -26.50 -12.40 -9.89
C LYS A 343 -27.40 -13.41 -9.17
N GLY A 344 -28.70 -13.47 -9.48
CA GLY A 344 -29.70 -14.32 -8.81
C GLY A 344 -29.94 -13.96 -7.34
N PRO A 345 -30.87 -14.65 -6.64
CA PRO A 345 -31.11 -14.46 -5.21
C PRO A 345 -30.08 -15.23 -4.37
N MET A 346 -30.01 -14.95 -3.06
CA MET A 346 -29.28 -15.77 -2.09
C MET A 346 -30.12 -17.00 -1.73
N PRO A 347 -29.62 -18.25 -1.90
CA PRO A 347 -30.44 -19.44 -1.67
C PRO A 347 -31.00 -19.57 -0.25
N SER A 348 -30.26 -19.09 0.75
CA SER A 348 -30.69 -19.10 2.16
C SER A 348 -31.85 -18.18 2.47
N ASP A 349 -32.16 -17.22 1.59
CA ASP A 349 -33.27 -16.28 1.75
C ASP A 349 -34.58 -16.76 1.10
N CYS A 350 -34.50 -17.65 0.09
CA CYS A 350 -35.68 -18.24 -0.57
C CYS A 350 -36.70 -18.89 0.38
N PRO A 351 -36.32 -19.61 1.47
CA PRO A 351 -37.28 -20.15 2.42
C PRO A 351 -38.22 -19.10 3.02
N LEU A 352 -37.73 -17.85 3.15
CA LEU A 352 -38.38 -16.73 3.82
C LEU A 352 -39.30 -15.93 2.89
N VAL A 353 -39.38 -16.27 1.60
CA VAL A 353 -40.31 -15.63 0.66
C VAL A 353 -41.74 -16.10 0.94
N ASP A 354 -42.63 -15.16 1.27
CA ASP A 354 -44.00 -15.48 1.70
C ASP A 354 -44.90 -16.00 0.57
N SER A 355 -44.60 -15.63 -0.69
CA SER A 355 -45.35 -16.12 -1.84
C SER A 355 -44.77 -17.44 -2.35
N ALA A 356 -45.58 -18.52 -2.30
CA ALA A 356 -45.18 -19.85 -2.77
C ALA A 356 -44.68 -19.84 -4.24
N GLU A 357 -45.37 -19.11 -5.13
CA GLU A 357 -44.96 -18.97 -6.53
C GLU A 357 -43.58 -18.31 -6.67
N TRP A 358 -43.34 -17.23 -5.92
CA TRP A 358 -42.06 -16.53 -5.97
C TRP A 358 -40.94 -17.28 -5.25
N LYS A 359 -41.28 -18.09 -4.24
CA LYS A 359 -40.35 -19.01 -3.57
C LYS A 359 -39.83 -20.08 -4.53
N ASP A 360 -40.71 -20.68 -5.33
CA ASP A 360 -40.32 -21.63 -6.37
C ASP A 360 -39.40 -20.96 -7.42
N LYS A 361 -39.75 -19.75 -7.88
CA LYS A 361 -38.91 -18.95 -8.79
C LYS A 361 -37.55 -18.58 -8.18
N CYS A 362 -37.51 -18.30 -6.88
CA CYS A 362 -36.30 -18.01 -6.13
C CYS A 362 -35.34 -19.21 -6.16
N TYR A 363 -35.81 -20.39 -5.75
CA TYR A 363 -35.01 -21.60 -5.78
C TYR A 363 -34.57 -22.00 -7.18
N TYR A 364 -35.46 -21.91 -8.17
CA TYR A 364 -35.13 -22.18 -9.57
C TYR A 364 -33.97 -21.28 -10.06
N THR A 365 -34.06 -19.97 -9.79
CA THR A 365 -33.05 -19.01 -10.23
C THR A 365 -31.74 -19.20 -9.48
N ALA A 366 -31.79 -19.45 -8.17
CA ALA A 366 -30.64 -19.80 -7.36
C ALA A 366 -29.94 -21.08 -7.85
N ALA A 367 -30.69 -22.14 -8.15
CA ALA A 367 -30.18 -23.40 -8.68
C ALA A 367 -29.41 -23.16 -9.97
N ARG A 368 -30.02 -22.45 -10.92
CA ARG A 368 -29.42 -22.12 -12.23
C ARG A 368 -28.13 -21.31 -12.10
N ILE A 369 -28.12 -20.26 -11.28
CA ILE A 369 -26.96 -19.37 -11.13
C ILE A 369 -25.82 -20.02 -10.35
N THR A 370 -26.12 -20.82 -9.33
CA THR A 370 -25.11 -21.50 -8.51
C THR A 370 -24.73 -22.87 -9.04
N TYR A 371 -25.38 -23.34 -10.10
CA TYR A 371 -25.28 -24.69 -10.65
C TYR A 371 -25.43 -25.79 -9.59
N ASN A 372 -26.40 -25.61 -8.68
CA ASN A 372 -26.65 -26.51 -7.56
C ASN A 372 -28.03 -27.18 -7.70
N SER A 373 -28.04 -28.43 -8.17
CA SER A 373 -29.26 -29.24 -8.38
C SER A 373 -30.01 -29.56 -7.09
N THR A 374 -29.35 -29.56 -5.92
CA THR A 374 -30.02 -29.82 -4.65
C THR A 374 -31.11 -28.79 -4.34
N LEU A 375 -30.98 -27.59 -4.91
CA LEU A 375 -31.97 -26.53 -4.74
C LEU A 375 -33.30 -26.83 -5.47
N CYS A 376 -33.28 -27.65 -6.52
CA CYS A 376 -34.51 -28.08 -7.22
C CYS A 376 -35.44 -28.90 -6.32
N GLY A 377 -34.88 -29.60 -5.31
CA GLY A 377 -35.65 -30.35 -4.32
C GLY A 377 -36.53 -29.48 -3.41
N PHE A 378 -36.26 -28.18 -3.30
CA PHE A 378 -37.08 -27.24 -2.55
C PHE A 378 -38.21 -26.60 -3.37
N ILE A 379 -38.27 -26.88 -4.68
CA ILE A 379 -39.33 -26.39 -5.57
C ILE A 379 -40.52 -27.34 -5.47
N ASN A 380 -41.73 -26.79 -5.37
CA ASN A 380 -42.95 -27.61 -5.40
C ASN A 380 -43.03 -28.39 -6.73
N PRO A 381 -43.54 -29.64 -6.73
CA PRO A 381 -43.75 -30.40 -7.96
C PRO A 381 -44.55 -29.61 -9.01
N GLY A 382 -44.07 -29.60 -10.25
CA GLY A 382 -44.67 -28.87 -11.36
C GLY A 382 -43.63 -28.35 -12.35
N SER A 383 -44.05 -27.48 -13.28
CA SER A 383 -43.20 -27.03 -14.39
C SER A 383 -41.89 -26.38 -13.97
N ASN A 384 -41.87 -25.60 -12.88
CA ASN A 384 -40.63 -24.99 -12.37
C ASN A 384 -39.63 -26.03 -11.86
N ARG A 385 -40.11 -27.11 -11.23
CA ARG A 385 -39.25 -28.20 -10.74
C ARG A 385 -38.73 -29.02 -11.91
N ASP A 386 -39.60 -29.42 -12.84
CA ASP A 386 -39.21 -30.19 -14.02
C ASP A 386 -38.17 -29.43 -14.86
N ASN A 387 -38.37 -28.12 -15.05
CA ASN A 387 -37.41 -27.26 -15.73
C ASN A 387 -36.10 -27.11 -14.95
N CYS A 388 -36.13 -27.13 -13.62
CA CYS A 388 -34.93 -27.09 -12.78
C CYS A 388 -34.11 -28.36 -12.95
N ASP A 389 -34.74 -29.53 -12.78
CA ASP A 389 -34.10 -30.84 -12.87
C ASP A 389 -33.49 -31.06 -14.28
N ALA A 390 -34.16 -30.58 -15.33
CA ALA A 390 -33.67 -30.63 -16.71
C ALA A 390 -32.40 -29.79 -16.97
N LEU A 391 -32.08 -28.78 -16.16
CA LEU A 391 -30.82 -28.02 -16.29
C LEU A 391 -29.58 -28.83 -15.90
N PHE A 392 -29.77 -29.95 -15.17
CA PHE A 392 -28.71 -30.77 -14.58
C PHE A 392 -28.70 -32.21 -15.08
N SER A 393 -29.58 -32.54 -16.02
CA SER A 393 -29.64 -33.84 -16.72
C SER A 393 -28.81 -33.79 -17.98
#